data_AF-A0A7K4NST3-F1
#
_entry.id   AF-A0A7K4NST3-F1
#
_cell.length_a   1.000
_cell.length_b   1.000
_cell.length_c   1.000
_cell.angle_alpha   90.00
_cell.angle_beta   90.00
_cell.angle_gamma   90.00
#
_symmetry.space_group_name_H-M   'P 1'
#
loop_
_entity.id
_entity.type
_entity.pdbx_description
1 polymer ?
#
loop_
_entity_poly.entity_id
_entity_poly.type
_entity_poly.pdbx_seq_one_letter_code
_entity_poly.pdbx_strand_id
1 'polypeptide(L)' 'MKLKYIKPKKLKVLIALFFGSAAMGIYVGLEQATGIQSLYITLLGVINLLLGGFVGYILLTQKAKVRDSRKK' A
#
# COMPACT_ATOMS: atom_id res chain seq x y z
N MET A 1 17.70 4.90 2.56
CA MET A 1 17.18 3.99 1.50
C MET A 1 17.26 4.70 0.15
N LYS A 2 18.04 4.20 -0.83
CA LYS A 2 18.07 4.76 -2.19
C LYS A 2 16.96 4.12 -3.03
N LEU A 3 15.74 4.65 -2.94
CA LEU A 3 14.61 4.20 -3.76
C LEU A 3 14.61 4.92 -5.13
N LYS A 4 14.42 4.16 -6.21
CA LYS A 4 14.21 4.72 -7.55
C LYS A 4 12.91 5.52 -7.56
N TYR A 5 12.90 6.68 -8.20
CA TYR A 5 11.70 7.51 -8.33
C TYR A 5 10.56 6.74 -9.03
N ILE A 6 9.42 6.61 -8.35
CA ILE A 6 8.20 5.99 -8.88
C ILE A 6 7.20 7.11 -9.22
N LYS A 7 6.49 7.00 -10.35
CA LYS A 7 5.48 8.01 -10.73
C LYS A 7 4.39 8.08 -9.65
N PRO A 8 4.01 9.28 -9.14
CA PRO A 8 3.01 9.44 -8.08
C PRO A 8 1.66 8.78 -8.39
N LYS A 9 1.23 8.80 -9.67
CA LYS A 9 -0.02 8.15 -10.10
C LYS A 9 0.00 6.64 -9.81
N LYS A 10 1.14 5.96 -10.04
CA LYS A 10 1.27 4.52 -9.76
C LYS A 10 1.22 4.24 -8.26
N LEU A 11 1.90 5.06 -7.46
CA LEU A 11 1.88 4.96 -6.00
C LEU A 11 0.47 5.14 -5.45
N LYS A 12 -0.29 6.14 -5.91
CA LYS A 12 -1.69 6.36 -5.50
C LYS A 12 -2.59 5.16 -5.81
N VAL A 13 -2.45 4.57 -7.00
CA VAL A 13 -3.19 3.35 -7.37
C VAL A 13 -2.82 2.19 -6.45
N LEU A 14 -1.52 2.02 -6.17
CA LEU A 14 -1.03 0.93 -5.32
C LEU A 14 -1.49 1.09 -3.87
N ILE A 15 -1.52 2.32 -3.35
CA ILE A 15 -2.10 2.66 -2.03
C ILE A 15 -3.58 2.27 -2.00
N ALA A 16 -4.37 2.70 -3.00
CA ALA A 16 -5.79 2.39 -3.06
C ALA A 16 -6.06 0.88 -3.10
N LEU A 17 -5.25 0.12 -3.87
CA LEU A 17 -5.35 -1.33 -3.93
C LEU A 17 -5.06 -1.96 -2.56
N PHE A 18 -3.94 -1.61 -1.94
CA PHE A 18 -3.53 -2.21 -0.67
C PHE A 18 -4.50 -1.86 0.48
N PHE A 19 -4.92 -0.61 0.61
CA PHE A 19 -5.88 -0.21 1.63
C PHE A 19 -7.28 -0.78 1.38
N GLY A 20 -7.73 -0.84 0.12
CA GLY A 20 -9.01 -1.45 -0.23
C GLY A 20 -9.02 -2.94 0.10
N SER A 21 -7.98 -3.68 -0.31
CA SER A 21 -7.83 -5.09 0.01
C SER A 21 -7.61 -5.34 1.51
N ALA A 22 -6.91 -4.44 2.23
CA ALA A 22 -6.76 -4.52 3.68
C ALA A 22 -8.09 -4.40 4.40
N ALA A 23 -8.88 -3.37 4.06
CA ALA A 23 -10.20 -3.15 4.66
C ALA A 23 -11.13 -4.35 4.41
N MET A 24 -11.19 -4.84 3.17
CA MET A 24 -12.01 -6.00 2.85
C MET A 24 -11.50 -7.28 3.53
N GLY A 25 -10.19 -7.51 3.54
CA GLY A 25 -9.58 -8.68 4.17
C GLY A 25 -9.83 -8.72 5.68
N ILE A 26 -9.67 -7.58 6.37
CA ILE A 26 -9.94 -7.50 7.82
C ILE A 26 -11.43 -7.71 8.09
N TYR A 27 -12.32 -7.07 7.31
CA TYR A 27 -13.77 -7.24 7.47
C TYR A 27 -14.20 -8.71 7.28
N VAL A 28 -13.77 -9.35 6.19
CA VAL A 28 -14.09 -10.76 5.92
C VAL A 28 -13.48 -11.67 6.99
N GLY A 29 -12.24 -11.40 7.41
CA GLY A 29 -11.53 -12.17 8.41
C GLY A 29 -12.21 -12.14 9.79
N LEU A 30 -12.83 -11.02 10.17
CA LEU A 30 -13.49 -10.87 11.46
C LEU A 30 -14.96 -11.30 11.44
N GLU A 31 -15.70 -10.97 10.38
CA GLU A 31 -17.18 -11.11 10.36
C GLU A 31 -17.67 -12.35 9.60
N GLN A 32 -16.91 -12.88 8.64
CA GLN A 32 -17.38 -13.96 7.75
C GLN A 32 -16.57 -15.25 7.86
N ALA A 33 -15.27 -15.15 8.14
CA ALA A 33 -14.40 -16.32 8.24
C ALA A 33 -14.54 -17.00 9.61
N THR A 34 -14.47 -18.33 9.64
CA THR A 34 -14.60 -19.12 10.88
C THR A 34 -13.35 -19.93 11.15
N GLY A 35 -13.12 -20.26 12.43
CA GLY A 35 -11.98 -21.04 12.88
C GLY A 35 -10.65 -20.40 12.51
N ILE A 36 -9.68 -21.22 12.09
CA ILE A 36 -8.32 -20.75 11.82
C ILE A 36 -8.21 -19.85 10.57
N GLN A 37 -9.19 -19.91 9.67
CA GLN A 37 -9.23 -19.07 8.47
C GLN A 37 -9.42 -17.60 8.82
N SER A 38 -10.19 -17.30 9.88
CA SER A 38 -10.35 -15.94 10.41
C SER A 38 -9.00 -15.30 10.75
N LEU A 39 -8.14 -16.07 11.43
CA LEU A 39 -6.83 -15.59 11.82
C LEU A 39 -5.92 -15.34 10.61
N TYR A 40 -5.89 -16.26 9.63
CA TYR A 40 -5.10 -16.08 8.42
C TYR A 40 -5.57 -14.89 7.57
N ILE A 41 -6.87 -14.76 7.33
CA ILE A 41 -7.44 -13.72 6.47
C ILE A 41 -7.26 -12.34 7.13
N THR A 42 -7.53 -12.24 8.44
CA THR A 42 -7.31 -11.00 9.19
C THR A 42 -5.83 -10.61 9.20
N LEU A 43 -4.92 -11.58 9.43
CA LEU A 43 -3.47 -11.32 9.40
C LEU A 43 -3.00 -10.84 8.04
N LEU A 44 -3.48 -11.45 6.95
CA LEU A 44 -3.18 -11.00 5.59
C LEU A 44 -3.72 -9.59 5.32
N GLY A 45 -4.91 -9.27 5.84
CA GLY A 45 -5.47 -7.92 5.80
C GLY A 45 -4.60 -6.89 6.51
N VAL A 46 -4.08 -7.21 7.70
CA VAL A 46 -3.16 -6.36 8.46
C VAL A 46 -1.82 -6.19 7.72
N ILE A 47 -1.27 -7.25 7.12
CA ILE A 47 -0.05 -7.14 6.30
C ILE A 47 -0.28 -6.18 5.12
N ASN A 48 -1.43 -6.28 4.45
CA ASN A 48 -1.78 -5.36 3.36
C ASN A 48 -1.93 -3.92 3.83
N LEU A 49 -2.45 -3.69 5.05
CA LEU A 49 -2.51 -2.36 5.66
C LEU A 49 -1.10 -1.77 5.83
N LEU A 50 -0.16 -2.57 6.34
CA LEU A 50 1.25 -2.17 6.51
C LEU A 50 1.93 -1.87 5.18
N LEU A 51 1.69 -2.70 4.15
CA LEU A 51 2.19 -2.45 2.80
C LEU A 51 1.61 -1.16 2.21
N GLY A 52 0.31 -0.93 2.37
CA GLY A 52 -0.34 0.33 1.99
C GLY A 52 0.28 1.54 2.68
N GLY A 53 0.51 1.44 3.99
CA GLY A 53 1.18 2.47 4.79
C GLY A 53 2.62 2.74 4.33
N PHE A 54 3.38 1.69 4.02
CA PHE A 54 4.74 1.81 3.49
C PHE A 54 4.77 2.50 2.11
N VAL A 55 3.87 2.14 1.20
CA VAL A 55 3.75 2.80 -0.10
C VAL A 55 3.30 4.26 0.05
N GLY A 56 2.41 4.54 1.00
CA GLY A 56 2.02 5.90 1.39
C GLY A 56 3.20 6.72 1.89
N TYR A 57 4.02 6.13 2.76
CA TYR A 57 5.25 6.75 3.25
C TYR A 57 6.22 7.07 2.10
N ILE A 58 6.39 6.16 1.14
CA ILE A 58 7.19 6.43 -0.07
C ILE A 58 6.61 7.62 -0.85
N LEU A 59 5.30 7.67 -1.07
CA LEU A 59 4.66 8.77 -1.79
C LEU A 59 4.93 10.13 -1.12
N LEU A 60 4.94 10.18 0.21
CA LEU A 60 5.17 11.41 0.97
C LEU A 60 6.65 11.82 1.04
N THR A 61 7.56 10.86 1.12
CA THR A 61 9.00 11.12 1.33
C THR A 61 9.83 11.15 0.05
N GLN A 62 9.28 10.66 -1.07
CA GLN A 62 9.98 10.64 -2.34
C GLN A 62 10.19 12.07 -2.85
N LYS A 63 11.45 12.51 -2.90
CA LYS A 63 11.82 13.80 -3.49
C LYS A 63 11.29 13.87 -4.92
N ALA A 64 10.56 14.94 -5.24
CA ALA A 64 10.06 15.17 -6.59
C ALA A 64 11.24 15.05 -7.57
N LYS A 65 11.03 14.32 -8.68
CA LYS A 65 12.00 14.31 -9.77
C LYS A 65 12.00 15.72 -10.35
N VAL A 66 12.85 16.60 -9.83
CA VAL A 66 13.11 17.90 -10.42
C VAL A 66 13.52 17.58 -11.86
N ARG A 67 12.68 17.98 -12.81
CA ARG A 67 13.01 17.91 -14.23
C ARG A 67 14.26 18.77 -14.36
N ASP A 68 15.40 18.15 -14.65
CA ASP A 68 16.63 18.87 -14.91
C ASP A 68 16.34 19.80 -16.09
N SER A 69 16.25 21.11 -15.82
CA SER A 69 15.90 22.11 -16.83
C SER A 69 16.95 22.17 -17.95
N ARG A 70 18.10 21.52 -17.75
CA ARG A 70 19.22 21.41 -18.70
C ARG A 70 19.03 20.38 -19.80
N LYS A 71 17.95 19.61 -19.82
CA LYS A 71 17.60 18.74 -20.96
C LYS A 71 16.33 19.27 -21.63
N LYS A 72 16.52 20.10 -22.65
CA LYS A 72 15.51 20.39 -23.68
C LYS A 72 15.40 19.20 -24.63
#